data_AF-A0A7X8TNV8-F1
#
_entry.id   AF-A0A7X8TNV8-F1
#
_cell.length_a   1.000
_cell.length_b   1.000
_cell.length_c   1.000
_cell.angle_alpha   90.00
_cell.angle_beta   90.00
_cell.angle_gamma   90.00
#
_symmetry.space_group_name_H-M   'P 1'
#
loop_
_entity.id
_entity.type
_entity.pdbx_description
1 polymer ?
#
loop_
_entity_poly.entity_id
_entity_poly.type
_entity_poly.pdbx_seq_one_letter_code
_entity_poly.pdbx_strand_id
1 'polypeptide(L)'
;MQWVASYDARSVDHMYKLETKIDRFYQTLKYTPVARRGYADFRDRYFDIDVEIRALLRQQQRRANNQETVQQVTILAQLWAQDKQQHQQQNRLSDFVVERRIKQYQRLFDALIAGENAKKNAQE
;
A
#
# COMPACT_ATOMS: atom_id res chain seq x y z
N MET A 1 29.64 9.34 7.88
CA MET A 1 28.42 9.75 7.16
C MET A 1 27.61 8.50 6.87
N GLN A 2 26.35 8.46 7.28
CA GLN A 2 25.45 7.35 6.99
C GLN A 2 24.61 7.72 5.76
N TRP A 3 24.77 7.00 4.65
CA TRP A 3 24.13 7.33 3.36
C TRP A 3 22.72 6.76 3.21
N VAL A 4 22.36 5.77 4.04
CA VAL A 4 21.05 5.09 4.03
C VAL A 4 20.46 5.16 5.43
N ALA A 5 19.17 5.46 5.55
CA ALA A 5 18.45 5.46 6.83
C ALA A 5 18.70 4.17 7.64
N SER A 6 18.76 4.31 8.97
CA SER A 6 18.84 3.15 9.86
C SER A 6 17.58 2.31 9.77
N TYR A 7 17.66 0.99 9.93
CA TYR A 7 16.48 0.11 10.00
C TYR A 7 15.45 0.59 11.04
N ASP A 8 14.15 0.52 10.72
CA ASP A 8 13.04 0.79 11.66
C ASP A 8 12.01 -0.34 11.63
N ALA A 9 12.01 -1.18 12.66
CA ALA A 9 11.05 -2.27 12.83
C ALA A 9 9.59 -1.79 12.79
N ARG A 10 9.31 -0.59 13.32
CA ARG A 10 7.96 -0.01 13.31
C ARG A 10 7.49 0.30 11.90
N SER A 11 8.40 0.65 10.99
CA SER A 11 8.07 0.85 9.58
C SER A 11 7.67 -0.46 8.92
N VAL A 12 8.41 -1.55 9.19
CA VAL A 12 8.07 -2.89 8.70
C VAL A 12 6.72 -3.36 9.23
N ASP A 13 6.46 -3.22 10.52
CA ASP A 13 5.16 -3.60 11.12
C ASP A 13 4.00 -2.81 10.51
N HIS A 14 4.21 -1.51 10.25
CA HIS A 14 3.22 -0.67 9.59
C HIS A 14 2.98 -1.12 8.13
N MET A 15 4.04 -1.46 7.39
CA MET A 15 3.93 -1.99 6.03
C MET A 15 3.13 -3.29 5.99
N TYR A 16 3.41 -4.26 6.88
CA TYR A 16 2.65 -5.51 6.96
C TYR A 16 1.16 -5.31 7.32
N LYS A 17 0.88 -4.40 8.27
CA LYS A 17 -0.51 -4.07 8.63
C LYS A 17 -1.27 -3.47 7.44
N LEU A 18 -0.61 -2.59 6.70
CA LEU A 18 -1.20 -1.94 5.54
C LEU A 18 -1.39 -2.91 4.37
N GLU A 19 -0.40 -3.76 4.11
CA GLU A 19 -0.50 -4.87 3.16
C GLU A 19 -1.72 -5.74 3.45
N THR A 20 -1.86 -6.19 4.70
CA THR A 20 -2.98 -7.04 5.14
C THR A 20 -4.33 -6.34 4.94
N LYS A 21 -4.41 -5.02 5.15
CA LYS A 21 -5.64 -4.24 4.93
C LYS A 21 -5.99 -4.13 3.45
N ILE A 22 -5.01 -3.88 2.60
CA ILE A 22 -5.21 -3.80 1.15
C ILE A 22 -5.56 -5.17 0.57
N ASP A 23 -4.89 -6.24 1.01
CA ASP A 23 -5.26 -7.61 0.61
C ASP A 23 -6.70 -7.91 1.04
N ARG A 24 -7.04 -7.71 2.31
CA ARG A 24 -8.42 -7.92 2.80
C ARG A 24 -9.44 -7.13 1.99
N PHE A 25 -9.13 -5.89 1.60
CA PHE A 25 -9.99 -5.07 0.76
C PHE A 25 -10.27 -5.75 -0.59
N TYR A 26 -9.24 -6.15 -1.32
CA TYR A 26 -9.43 -6.79 -2.63
C TYR A 26 -9.97 -8.22 -2.53
N GLN A 27 -9.63 -8.98 -1.50
CA GLN A 27 -10.26 -10.28 -1.25
C GLN A 27 -11.76 -10.10 -1.00
N THR A 28 -12.16 -9.09 -0.24
CA THR A 28 -13.60 -8.82 -0.03
C THR A 28 -14.29 -8.47 -1.34
N LEU A 29 -13.67 -7.67 -2.20
CA LEU A 29 -14.18 -7.44 -3.55
C LEU A 29 -14.32 -8.74 -4.33
N LYS A 30 -13.30 -9.62 -4.30
CA LYS A 30 -13.32 -10.92 -4.97
C LYS A 30 -14.52 -11.79 -4.56
N TYR A 31 -14.83 -11.82 -3.26
CA TYR A 31 -15.98 -12.57 -2.72
C TYR A 31 -17.32 -11.84 -2.85
N THR A 32 -17.33 -10.58 -3.26
CA THR A 32 -18.56 -9.82 -3.52
C THR A 32 -18.99 -10.05 -4.97
N PRO A 33 -20.28 -10.34 -5.27
CA PRO A 33 -20.74 -10.43 -6.66
C PRO A 33 -20.45 -9.14 -7.43
N VAL A 34 -20.05 -9.24 -8.70
CA VAL A 34 -19.66 -8.07 -9.52
C VAL A 34 -20.71 -6.94 -9.49
N ALA A 35 -22.00 -7.30 -9.53
CA ALA A 35 -23.10 -6.34 -9.48
C ALA A 35 -23.23 -5.57 -8.14
N ARG A 36 -22.56 -6.02 -7.08
CA ARG A 36 -22.53 -5.42 -5.73
C ARG A 36 -21.17 -4.82 -5.38
N ARG A 37 -20.27 -4.69 -6.35
CA ARG A 37 -18.97 -4.01 -6.19
C ARG A 37 -19.10 -2.53 -6.52
N GLY A 38 -20.14 -1.85 -6.02
CA GLY A 38 -20.31 -0.43 -6.25
C GLY A 38 -19.30 0.36 -5.42
N TYR A 39 -18.81 1.50 -5.92
CA TYR A 39 -17.83 2.29 -5.17
C TYR A 39 -18.38 2.73 -3.80
N ALA A 40 -19.66 3.08 -3.75
CA ALA A 40 -20.32 3.53 -2.53
C ALA A 40 -20.23 2.51 -1.38
N ASP A 41 -20.32 1.22 -1.69
CA ASP A 41 -20.27 0.12 -0.71
C ASP A 41 -18.87 -0.08 -0.11
N PHE A 42 -17.84 0.46 -0.76
CA PHE A 42 -16.43 0.27 -0.42
C PHE A 42 -15.70 1.57 -0.05
N ARG A 43 -16.38 2.73 -0.14
CA ARG A 43 -15.78 4.07 0.01
C ARG A 43 -15.06 4.26 1.35
N ASP A 44 -15.62 3.73 2.43
CA ASP A 44 -15.09 3.92 3.79
C ASP A 44 -13.76 3.18 3.93
N ARG A 45 -13.67 1.96 3.36
CA ARG A 45 -12.41 1.20 3.32
C ARG A 45 -11.35 1.90 2.47
N TYR A 46 -11.75 2.55 1.38
CA TYR A 46 -10.82 3.40 0.62
C TYR A 46 -10.24 4.52 1.46
N PHE A 47 -11.10 5.20 2.22
CA PHE A 47 -10.71 6.29 3.10
C PHE A 47 -9.77 5.83 4.21
N ASP A 48 -10.10 4.72 4.89
CA ASP A 48 -9.28 4.19 5.99
C ASP A 48 -7.86 3.85 5.52
N ILE A 49 -7.75 3.15 4.38
CA ILE A 49 -6.46 2.79 3.78
C ILE A 49 -5.71 4.04 3.29
N ASP A 50 -6.40 5.03 2.71
CA ASP A 50 -5.81 6.32 2.30
C ASP A 50 -5.14 7.03 3.49
N VAL A 51 -5.82 7.06 4.65
CA VAL A 51 -5.31 7.69 5.87
C VAL A 51 -4.05 6.98 6.35
N GLU A 52 -4.03 5.65 6.32
CA GLU A 52 -2.87 4.84 6.75
C GLU A 52 -1.68 4.95 5.80
N ILE A 53 -1.90 4.92 4.47
CA ILE A 53 -0.83 5.18 3.50
C ILE A 53 -0.19 6.55 3.77
N ARG A 54 -1.01 7.58 4.01
CA ARG A 54 -0.51 8.93 4.33
C ARG A 54 0.23 8.96 5.67
N ALA A 55 -0.19 8.16 6.65
CA ALA A 55 0.51 8.04 7.92
C ALA A 55 1.89 7.40 7.73
N LEU A 56 1.98 6.32 6.96
CA LEU A 56 3.24 5.67 6.61
C LEU A 56 4.17 6.64 5.88
N LEU A 57 3.67 7.38 4.89
CA LEU A 57 4.46 8.37 4.15
C LEU A 57 5.06 9.44 5.08
N ARG A 58 4.23 10.02 5.97
CA ARG A 58 4.71 11.01 6.95
C ARG A 58 5.75 10.43 7.91
N GLN A 59 5.59 9.17 8.32
CA GLN A 59 6.59 8.48 9.14
C GLN A 59 7.92 8.37 8.38
N GLN A 60 7.90 7.98 7.11
CA GLN A 60 9.12 7.84 6.30
C GLN A 60 9.80 9.18 6.02
N GLN A 61 9.03 10.25 5.79
CA GLN A 61 9.54 11.60 5.52
C GLN A 61 10.27 12.23 6.73
N ARG A 62 9.96 11.79 7.95
CA ARG A 62 10.62 12.27 9.18
C ARG A 62 11.97 11.58 9.43
N ARG A 63 12.32 10.56 8.66
CA ARG A 63 13.57 9.80 8.82
C ARG A 63 14.66 10.39 7.93
N ALA A 64 15.82 10.65 8.51
CA ALA A 64 16.99 11.12 7.76
C ALA A 64 17.44 10.05 6.74
N ASN A 65 17.88 10.49 5.56
CA ASN A 65 18.46 9.65 4.51
C ASN A 65 17.54 8.48 4.06
N ASN A 66 16.23 8.73 4.03
CA ASN A 66 15.19 7.73 3.74
C ASN A 66 14.43 7.99 2.42
N GLN A 67 15.04 8.72 1.49
CA GLN A 67 14.41 9.22 0.26
C GLN A 67 13.87 8.09 -0.61
N GLU A 68 14.57 6.97 -0.68
CA GLU A 68 14.16 5.80 -1.46
C GLU A 68 12.85 5.22 -0.93
N THR A 69 12.75 4.99 0.38
CA THR A 69 11.50 4.50 0.99
C THR A 69 10.38 5.52 0.86
N VAL A 70 10.67 6.83 0.97
CA VAL A 70 9.69 7.89 0.71
C VAL A 70 9.16 7.82 -0.73
N GLN A 71 10.03 7.60 -1.72
CA GLN A 71 9.61 7.45 -3.12
C GLN A 71 8.73 6.20 -3.31
N GLN A 72 9.11 5.06 -2.73
CA GLN A 72 8.33 3.83 -2.83
C GLN A 72 6.94 3.96 -2.17
N VAL A 73 6.84 4.59 -1.00
CA VAL A 73 5.54 4.85 -0.34
C VAL A 73 4.72 5.88 -1.12
N THR A 74 5.37 6.82 -1.81
CA THR A 74 4.69 7.75 -2.72
C THR A 74 4.08 7.01 -3.91
N ILE A 75 4.80 6.04 -4.49
CA ILE A 75 4.27 5.17 -5.56
C ILE A 75 3.06 4.38 -5.07
N LEU A 76 3.11 3.81 -3.85
CA LEU A 76 1.96 3.16 -3.23
C LEU A 76 0.75 4.10 -3.13
N ALA A 77 0.95 5.33 -2.66
CA ALA A 77 -0.11 6.32 -2.52
C ALA A 77 -0.74 6.71 -3.87
N GLN A 78 0.09 6.89 -4.90
CA GLN A 78 -0.38 7.20 -6.25
C GLN A 78 -1.19 6.04 -6.84
N LEU A 79 -0.69 4.80 -6.70
CA LEU A 79 -1.38 3.62 -7.19
C LEU A 79 -2.75 3.45 -6.52
N TRP A 80 -2.80 3.59 -5.20
CA TRP A 80 -4.06 3.49 -4.45
C TRP A 80 -5.07 4.58 -4.84
N ALA A 81 -4.60 5.82 -4.99
CA ALA A 81 -5.45 6.93 -5.45
C ALA A 81 -6.00 6.68 -6.87
N GLN A 82 -5.17 6.17 -7.79
CA GLN A 82 -5.60 5.82 -9.15
C GLN A 82 -6.64 4.70 -9.14
N ASP A 83 -6.44 3.67 -8.32
CA ASP A 83 -7.38 2.55 -8.20
C ASP A 83 -8.72 2.97 -7.60
N LYS A 84 -8.69 3.83 -6.59
CA LYS A 84 -9.90 4.46 -6.04
C LYS A 84 -10.64 5.25 -7.11
N GLN A 85 -9.93 6.11 -7.85
CA GLN A 85 -10.52 6.93 -8.90
C GLN A 85 -11.11 6.07 -10.02
N GLN A 86 -10.42 5.00 -10.42
CA GLN A 86 -10.92 4.05 -11.41
C GLN A 86 -12.23 3.40 -10.92
N HIS A 87 -12.27 2.94 -9.68
CA HIS A 87 -13.48 2.34 -9.11
C HIS A 87 -14.62 3.36 -8.99
N GLN A 88 -14.33 4.61 -8.60
CA GLN A 88 -15.32 5.70 -8.59
C GLN A 88 -15.93 5.94 -9.97
N GLN A 89 -15.10 6.02 -11.01
CA GLN A 89 -15.53 6.32 -12.38
C GLN A 89 -16.30 5.15 -13.01
N GLN A 90 -15.86 3.92 -12.76
CA GLN A 90 -16.47 2.73 -13.35
C GLN A 90 -17.66 2.20 -12.52
N ASN A 91 -17.72 2.58 -11.23
CA ASN A 91 -18.67 2.09 -10.23
C ASN A 91 -18.79 0.56 -10.16
N ARG A 92 -17.74 -0.15 -10.60
CA ARG A 92 -17.63 -1.60 -10.57
C ARG A 92 -16.17 -2.02 -10.77
N LEU A 93 -15.82 -3.22 -10.30
CA LEU A 93 -14.54 -3.86 -10.58
C LEU A 93 -14.77 -5.32 -11.03
N SER A 94 -14.19 -5.69 -12.18
CA SER A 94 -14.25 -7.07 -12.68
C SER A 94 -13.31 -7.99 -11.88
N ASP A 95 -13.55 -9.30 -11.95
CA ASP A 95 -12.69 -10.30 -11.30
C ASP A 95 -11.23 -10.17 -11.77
N PHE A 96 -11.03 -10.00 -13.07
CA PHE A 96 -9.70 -9.78 -13.65
C PHE A 96 -8.99 -8.56 -13.04
N VAL A 97 -9.69 -7.43 -12.87
CA VAL A 97 -9.10 -6.23 -12.26
C VAL A 97 -8.75 -6.50 -10.80
N VAL A 98 -9.65 -7.12 -10.03
CA VAL A 98 -9.41 -7.45 -8.62
C VAL A 98 -8.19 -8.36 -8.47
N GLU A 99 -8.11 -9.45 -9.24
CA GLU A 99 -6.98 -10.38 -9.20
C GLU A 99 -5.65 -9.74 -9.60
N ARG A 100 -5.69 -8.87 -10.61
CA ARG A 100 -4.50 -8.11 -11.02
C ARG A 100 -4.02 -7.20 -9.90
N ARG A 101 -4.93 -6.53 -9.18
CA ARG A 101 -4.56 -5.64 -8.07
C ARG A 101 -3.98 -6.39 -6.88
N ILE A 102 -4.55 -7.53 -6.48
CA ILE A 102 -3.99 -8.38 -5.43
C ILE A 102 -2.50 -8.66 -5.71
N LYS A 103 -2.20 -9.17 -6.90
CA LYS A 103 -0.82 -9.48 -7.31
C LYS A 103 0.07 -8.22 -7.40
N GLN A 104 -0.49 -7.08 -7.80
CA GLN A 104 0.24 -5.83 -7.92
C GLN A 104 0.66 -5.28 -6.56
N TYR A 105 -0.24 -5.25 -5.58
CA TYR A 105 0.07 -4.76 -4.24
C TYR A 105 0.99 -5.72 -3.49
N GLN A 106 0.80 -7.04 -3.61
CA GLN A 106 1.71 -8.03 -3.03
C GLN A 106 3.16 -7.75 -3.45
N ARG A 107 3.43 -7.64 -4.76
CA ARG A 107 4.78 -7.33 -5.26
C ARG A 107 5.32 -5.98 -4.76
N LEU A 108 4.46 -4.98 -4.63
CA LEU A 108 4.88 -3.67 -4.14
C LEU A 108 5.28 -3.74 -2.66
N PHE A 109 4.49 -4.44 -1.83
CA PHE A 109 4.79 -4.62 -0.42
C PHE A 109 6.02 -5.52 -0.19
N ASP A 110 6.16 -6.60 -0.96
CA ASP A 110 7.37 -7.44 -0.96
C ASP A 110 8.63 -6.57 -1.17
N ALA A 111 8.61 -5.68 -2.17
CA ALA A 111 9.72 -4.78 -2.46
C ALA A 111 9.95 -3.73 -1.35
N LEU A 112 8.89 -3.13 -0.82
CA LEU A 112 8.97 -2.16 0.29
C LEU A 112 9.60 -2.78 1.54
N ILE A 113 9.12 -3.96 1.93
CA ILE A 113 9.54 -4.66 3.14
C ILE A 113 10.97 -5.19 2.96
N ALA A 114 11.29 -5.77 1.80
CA ALA A 114 12.65 -6.20 1.48
C ALA A 114 13.63 -5.01 1.53
N GLY A 115 13.26 -3.86 0.98
CA GLY A 115 14.07 -2.65 1.00
C GLY A 115 14.33 -2.12 2.41
N GLU A 116 13.32 -2.14 3.29
CA GLU A 116 13.52 -1.76 4.70
C GLU A 116 14.38 -2.79 5.44
N ASN A 117 14.16 -4.09 5.23
CA ASN A 117 14.96 -5.15 5.87
C ASN A 117 16.42 -5.16 5.41
N ALA A 118 16.72 -4.82 4.15
CA ALA A 118 18.08 -4.71 3.65
C ALA A 118 18.92 -3.67 4.41
N LYS A 119 18.27 -2.66 5.03
CA LYS A 119 18.94 -1.68 5.89
C LYS A 119 19.51 -2.31 7.15
N LYS A 120 19.00 -3.45 7.64
CA LYS A 120 19.62 -4.18 8.76
C LYS A 120 21.04 -4.59 8.41
N ASN A 121 21.20 -5.19 7.25
CA ASN A 121 22.48 -5.75 6.79
C ASN A 121 23.46 -4.65 6.36
N ALA A 122 22.96 -3.51 5.90
CA ALA A 122 23.79 -2.35 5.54
C ALA A 122 24.32 -1.57 6.77
N GLN A 123 23.93 -1.98 7.98
CA GLN A 123 24.37 -1.41 9.26
C GLN A 123 25.36 -2.32 10.01
N GLU A 124 25.63 -3.52 9.50
CA GLU A 124 26.71 -4.42 9.94
C GLU A 124 28.02 -4.07 9.21
#